data_AF-A0A2C8FDK4-F1
#
_entry.id   AF-A0A2C8FDK4-F1
#
_cell.length_a   1.000
_cell.length_b   1.000
_cell.length_c   1.000
_cell.angle_alpha   90.00
_cell.angle_beta   90.00
_cell.angle_gamma   90.00
#
_symmetry.space_group_name_H-M   'P 1'
#
loop_
_entity.id
_entity.type
_entity.pdbx_description
1 polymer ?
#
loop_
_entity_poly.entity_id
_entity_poly.type
_entity_poly.pdbx_seq_one_letter_code
_entity_poly.pdbx_strand_id
1 'polypeptide(L)'
;MSNRYEYTEEDDVLACYVAKYGEEILISPITASKTRGMTEESFKARVENFKAIEGKSRLTHVAEMSREVYETYKPVSKGQHRTFCLSILGISK
;
A
#
# COMPACT_ATOMS: atom_id res chain seq x y z
N MET A 1 -10.74 -24.05 -1.70
CA MET A 1 -11.47 -22.92 -2.32
C MET A 1 -10.51 -21.74 -2.33
N SER A 2 -10.14 -21.25 -3.51
CA SER A 2 -9.22 -20.11 -3.64
C SER A 2 -9.95 -18.86 -3.15
N ASN A 3 -9.71 -18.47 -1.89
CA ASN A 3 -10.10 -17.16 -1.39
C ASN A 3 -9.33 -16.14 -2.23
N ARG A 4 -9.94 -15.63 -3.30
CA ARG A 4 -9.41 -14.49 -4.03
C ARG A 4 -9.57 -13.32 -3.07
N TYR A 5 -8.47 -12.96 -2.42
CA TYR A 5 -8.43 -11.78 -1.59
C TYR A 5 -8.88 -10.58 -2.45
N GLU A 6 -9.96 -9.92 -2.05
CA GLU A 6 -10.45 -8.75 -2.77
C GLU A 6 -9.44 -7.62 -2.63
N TYR A 7 -9.17 -6.97 -3.75
CA TYR A 7 -8.23 -5.88 -3.81
C TYR A 7 -8.86 -4.65 -3.13
N THR A 8 -8.46 -4.33 -1.89
CA THR A 8 -9.07 -3.21 -1.13
C THR A 8 -8.26 -1.92 -1.25
N GLU A 9 -8.95 -0.79 -1.07
CA GLU A 9 -8.35 0.55 -1.04
C GLU A 9 -7.34 0.68 0.12
N GLU A 10 -7.67 0.13 1.29
CA GLU A 10 -6.83 0.18 2.49
C GLU A 10 -5.46 -0.46 2.26
N ASP A 11 -5.40 -1.55 1.50
CA ASP A 11 -4.14 -2.21 1.15
C ASP A 11 -3.28 -1.31 0.23
N ASP A 12 -3.94 -0.58 -0.66
CA ASP A 12 -3.30 0.38 -1.55
C ASP A 12 -2.81 1.61 -0.79
N VAL A 13 -3.52 2.04 0.26
CA VAL A 13 -3.04 3.10 1.17
C VAL A 13 -1.73 2.68 1.85
N LEU A 14 -1.64 1.43 2.32
CA LEU A 14 -0.42 0.87 2.92
C LEU A 14 0.71 0.77 1.88
N ALA A 15 0.41 0.26 0.68
CA ALA A 15 1.41 0.12 -0.38
C ALA A 15 1.92 1.49 -0.89
N CYS A 16 1.03 2.48 -0.98
CA CYS A 16 1.37 3.86 -1.32
C CYS A 16 2.37 4.45 -0.31
N TYR A 17 2.19 4.18 0.99
CA TYR A 17 3.13 4.61 2.03
C TYR A 17 4.53 4.04 1.79
N VAL A 18 4.61 2.72 1.59
CA VAL A 18 5.88 2.02 1.38
C VAL A 18 6.58 2.50 0.11
N ALA A 19 5.83 2.74 -0.97
CA ALA A 19 6.39 3.25 -2.22
C ALA A 19 7.00 4.65 -2.06
N LYS A 20 6.33 5.55 -1.33
CA LYS A 20 6.78 6.94 -1.13
C LYS A 20 7.93 7.08 -0.14
N TYR A 21 7.90 6.30 0.95
CA TYR A 21 8.73 6.55 2.13
C TYR A 21 9.64 5.39 2.55
N GLY A 22 9.53 4.24 1.88
CA GLY A 22 10.21 3.01 2.25
C GLY A 22 9.45 2.19 3.30
N GLU A 23 9.94 0.97 3.53
CA GLU A 23 9.38 0.06 4.54
C GLU A 23 9.74 0.51 5.96
N GLU A 24 8.80 0.32 6.88
CA GLU A 24 9.01 0.44 8.32
C GLU A 24 8.62 -0.88 8.99
N ILE A 25 9.16 -1.16 10.18
CA ILE A 25 8.86 -2.41 10.92
C ILE A 25 7.34 -2.66 11.01
N LEU A 26 6.58 -1.60 11.29
CA LEU A 26 5.12 -1.68 11.43
C LEU A 26 4.38 -1.60 10.09
N ILE A 27 4.98 -1.03 9.05
CA ILE A 27 4.35 -0.85 7.73
C ILE A 27 5.27 -1.52 6.70
N SER A 28 5.11 -2.84 6.59
CA SER A 28 5.92 -3.72 5.74
C SER A 28 5.05 -4.79 5.07
N PRO A 29 5.53 -5.44 4.00
CA PRO A 29 4.83 -6.56 3.38
C PRO A 29 4.48 -7.66 4.38
N ILE A 30 5.39 -7.98 5.31
CA ILE A 30 5.21 -9.01 6.33
C ILE A 30 4.05 -8.63 7.27
N THR A 31 4.03 -7.39 7.76
CA THR A 31 2.98 -6.93 8.67
C THR A 31 1.63 -6.89 7.95
N ALA A 32 1.57 -6.30 6.76
CA ALA A 32 0.35 -6.23 5.96
C ALA A 32 -0.20 -7.63 5.65
N SER A 33 0.66 -8.59 5.29
CA SER A 33 0.27 -9.98 5.03
C SER A 33 -0.42 -10.61 6.26
N LYS A 34 0.20 -10.48 7.44
CA LYS A 34 -0.32 -11.03 8.69
C LYS A 34 -1.63 -10.39 9.14
N THR A 35 -1.78 -9.08 8.98
CA THR A 35 -2.95 -8.35 9.51
C THR A 35 -4.11 -8.31 8.53
N ARG A 36 -3.83 -8.27 7.23
CA ARG A 36 -4.84 -8.07 6.19
C ARG A 36 -5.24 -9.37 5.49
N GLY A 37 -4.46 -10.45 5.63
CA GLY A 37 -4.75 -11.74 4.99
C GLY A 37 -4.40 -11.79 3.49
N MET A 38 -3.61 -10.83 3.00
CA MET A 38 -3.02 -10.87 1.65
C MET A 38 -1.64 -11.53 1.66
N THR A 39 -1.12 -11.96 0.51
CA THR A 39 0.27 -12.43 0.43
C THR A 39 1.26 -11.26 0.35
N GLU A 40 2.51 -11.49 0.75
CA GLU A 40 3.57 -10.48 0.62
C GLU A 40 3.81 -10.09 -0.84
N GLU A 41 3.69 -11.05 -1.77
CA GLU A 41 3.82 -10.81 -3.21
C GLU A 41 2.71 -9.90 -3.73
N SER A 42 1.48 -10.10 -3.26
CA SER A 42 0.34 -9.22 -3.59
C SER A 42 0.60 -7.79 -3.11
N PHE A 43 1.08 -7.64 -1.88
CA PHE A 43 1.45 -6.33 -1.34
C PHE A 43 2.59 -5.68 -2.15
N LYS A 44 3.65 -6.42 -2.47
CA LYS A 44 4.79 -5.93 -3.27
C LYS A 44 4.35 -5.51 -4.68
N ALA A 45 3.44 -6.25 -5.31
CA ALA A 45 2.88 -5.87 -6.60
C ALA A 45 2.14 -4.52 -6.53
N ARG A 46 1.40 -4.26 -5.44
CA ARG A 46 0.78 -2.95 -5.19
C ARG A 46 1.82 -1.85 -5.00
N VAL A 47 2.89 -2.11 -4.27
CA VAL A 47 4.00 -1.14 -4.13
C VAL A 47 4.58 -0.79 -5.50
N GLU A 48 4.73 -1.76 -6.40
CA GLU A 48 5.21 -1.51 -7.77
C GLU A 48 4.23 -0.67 -8.61
N ASN A 49 2.91 -0.81 -8.43
CA ASN A 49 1.93 0.09 -9.04
C ASN A 49 2.22 1.56 -8.70
N PHE A 50 2.44 1.87 -7.43
CA PHE A 50 2.74 3.23 -6.99
C PHE A 50 4.09 3.73 -7.48
N LYS A 51 5.13 2.88 -7.47
CA LYS A 51 6.42 3.23 -8.07
C LYS A 51 6.29 3.53 -9.56
N ALA A 52 5.43 2.81 -10.28
CA ALA A 52 5.17 3.07 -11.69
C ALA A 52 4.49 4.44 -11.90
N ILE A 53 3.54 4.81 -11.04
CA ILE A 53 2.92 6.15 -11.05
C ILE A 53 3.99 7.25 -10.83
N GLU A 54 4.97 7.02 -9.95
CA GLU A 54 6.09 7.94 -9.71
C GLU A 54 7.20 7.89 -10.78
N GLY A 55 7.05 7.08 -11.84
CA GLY A 55 8.07 6.91 -12.88
C GLY A 55 9.33 6.13 -12.42
N LYS A 56 9.23 5.41 -11.30
CA LYS A 56 10.31 4.61 -10.68
C LYS A 56 10.23 3.11 -10.99
N SER A 57 9.24 2.68 -11.77
CA SER A 57 9.07 1.29 -12.21
C SER A 57 8.82 1.23 -13.73
N ARG A 58 9.03 0.05 -14.32
CA ARG A 58 8.85 -0.21 -15.76
C ARG A 58 7.43 -0.67 -16.12
N LEU A 59 6.53 -0.76 -15.14
CA LEU A 59 5.14 -1.17 -15.40
C LEU A 59 4.46 -0.14 -16.30
N THR A 60 3.84 -0.62 -17.38
CA THR A 60 3.10 0.19 -18.34
C THR A 60 1.61 0.29 -18.02
N HIS A 61 1.12 -0.60 -17.15
CA HIS A 61 -0.26 -0.63 -16.69
C HIS A 61 -0.28 -0.60 -15.18
N VAL A 62 -1.11 0.29 -14.63
CA VAL A 62 -1.33 0.45 -13.20
C VAL A 62 -2.82 0.33 -12.95
N ALA A 63 -3.20 -0.32 -11.84
CA ALA A 63 -4.59 -0.43 -11.42
C ALA A 63 -5.21 0.96 -11.19
N GLU A 64 -6.47 1.13 -11.58
CA GLU A 64 -7.20 2.39 -11.44
C GLU A 64 -7.31 2.84 -9.98
N MET A 65 -7.65 1.91 -9.07
CA MET A 65 -7.68 2.17 -7.63
C MET A 65 -6.34 2.70 -7.09
N SER A 66 -5.20 2.17 -7.56
CA SER A 66 -3.88 2.68 -7.14
C SER A 66 -3.67 4.12 -7.60
N ARG A 67 -4.23 4.54 -8.74
CA ARG A 67 -4.17 5.94 -9.18
C ARG A 67 -5.01 6.85 -8.29
N GLU A 68 -6.23 6.44 -7.96
CA GLU A 68 -7.14 7.19 -7.09
C GLU A 68 -6.54 7.38 -5.68
N VAL A 69 -6.00 6.30 -5.11
CA VAL A 69 -5.29 6.35 -3.83
C VAL A 69 -4.05 7.23 -3.93
N TYR A 70 -3.29 7.15 -5.02
CA TYR A 70 -2.11 8.01 -5.18
C TYR A 70 -2.48 9.49 -5.18
N GLU A 71 -3.45 9.92 -5.99
CA GLU A 71 -3.86 11.33 -6.03
C GLU A 71 -4.42 11.82 -4.69
N THR A 72 -5.14 10.95 -3.97
CA THR A 72 -5.68 11.26 -2.64
C THR A 72 -4.58 11.45 -1.59
N TYR A 73 -3.57 10.59 -1.59
CA TYR A 73 -2.49 10.60 -0.58
C TYR A 73 -1.22 11.35 -1.02
N LYS A 74 -1.15 11.81 -2.27
CA LYS A 74 -0.06 12.65 -2.79
C LYS A 74 0.19 13.90 -1.94
N PRO A 75 -0.82 14.72 -1.56
CA PRO A 75 -0.61 15.90 -0.74
C PRO A 75 -0.43 15.60 0.76
N VAL A 76 -0.65 14.36 1.20
CA VAL A 76 -0.60 13.98 2.62
C VAL A 76 0.85 13.87 3.08
N SER A 77 1.17 14.51 4.22
CA SER A 77 2.50 14.43 4.82
C SER A 77 2.83 13.00 5.28
N LYS A 78 4.13 12.64 5.34
CA LYS A 78 4.57 11.33 5.84
C LYS A 78 3.96 10.98 7.20
N GLY A 79 3.94 11.93 8.15
CA GLY A 79 3.41 11.72 9.49
C GLY A 79 1.91 11.39 9.51
N GLN A 80 1.10 12.11 8.71
CA GLN A 80 -0.33 11.85 8.58
C GLN A 80 -0.59 10.51 7.88
N HIS A 81 0.10 10.24 6.77
CA HIS A 81 -0.01 8.97 6.04
C HIS A 81 0.32 7.78 6.95
N ARG A 82 1.38 7.89 7.75
CA ARG A 82 1.76 6.88 8.74
C ARG A 82 0.64 6.62 9.75
N THR A 83 -0.02 7.66 10.25
CA THR A 83 -1.14 7.51 11.20
C THR A 83 -2.30 6.74 10.57
N PHE A 84 -2.65 7.03 9.32
CA PHE A 84 -3.68 6.27 8.60
C PHE A 84 -3.29 4.79 8.44
N CYS A 85 -2.05 4.51 8.05
CA CYS A 85 -1.55 3.14 7.92
C CYS A 85 -1.62 2.36 9.24
N LEU A 86 -1.21 2.98 10.35
CA LEU A 86 -1.29 2.34 11.66
C LEU A 86 -2.74 2.07 12.10
N SER A 87 -3.66 2.98 11.79
CA SER A 87 -5.09 2.78 12.03
C SER A 87 -5.64 1.59 11.24
N ILE A 88 -5.30 1.47 9.95
CA ILE A 88 -5.69 0.33 9.09
C ILE A 88 -5.16 -1.00 9.66
N LEU A 89 -3.94 -0.99 10.20
CA LEU A 89 -3.31 -2.16 10.80
C LEU A 89 -3.82 -2.50 12.20
N GLY A 90 -4.74 -1.70 12.77
CA GLY A 90 -5.22 -1.88 14.13
C GLY A 90 -4.17 -1.57 15.21
N ILE A 91 -3.08 -0.91 14.83
CA ILE A 91 -1.98 -0.52 15.73
C ILE A 91 -2.27 0.91 16.21
N SER A 92 -3.27 1.04 17.08
CA SER A 92 -3.53 2.31 17.76
C SER A 92 -2.51 2.51 18.89
N LYS A 93 -2.04 3.75 19.04
CA LYS A 93 -1.18 4.16 20.16
C LYS A 93 -1.86 3.94 21.51
#